data_AF-A0A2V9T4P9-F1
#
_entry.id   AF-A0A2V9T4P9-F1
#
_cell.length_a   1.000
_cell.length_b   1.000
_cell.length_c   1.000
_cell.angle_alpha   90.00
_cell.angle_beta   90.00
_cell.angle_gamma   90.00
#
_symmetry.space_group_name_H-M   'P 1'
#
loop_
_entity.id
_entity.type
_entity.pdbx_description
1 polymer ?
#
loop_
_entity_poly.entity_id
_entity_poly.type
_entity_poly.pdbx_seq_one_letter_code
_entity_poly.pdbx_strand_id
1 'polypeptide(L)'
;MNADSTKDQVSRRGFLGVSSAALVTAVGVLSAAGAAAQDRSKTDPGPANPPLDAQNPDSAWPPATDSKSLVQNFKYPFSFANKRTYKGGWSREVTVRELPVSKDMAGVNMRLTAGGVRELHWHTADEWAIVLYGSARITAIDRDGKS
;
A
#
# COMPACT_ATOMS: atom_id res chain seq x y z
N MET A 1 61.78 -17.84 29.72
CA MET A 1 62.64 -18.26 28.60
C MET A 1 61.71 -18.51 27.41
N ASN A 2 61.30 -17.45 26.71
CA ASN A 2 61.85 -16.93 25.44
C ASN A 2 60.99 -17.47 24.28
N ALA A 3 60.03 -16.71 23.73
CA ALA A 3 60.11 -15.48 22.91
C ALA A 3 59.90 -15.81 21.42
N ASP A 4 58.75 -15.37 20.91
CA ASP A 4 58.55 -14.65 19.65
C ASP A 4 59.16 -15.25 18.37
N SER A 5 58.31 -15.90 17.56
CA SER A 5 58.65 -16.37 16.22
C SER A 5 58.20 -15.35 15.17
N THR A 6 59.19 -14.91 14.38
CA THR A 6 59.08 -14.36 13.01
C THR A 6 58.53 -12.94 12.82
N LYS A 7 59.44 -11.95 12.92
CA LYS A 7 59.40 -10.68 12.17
C LYS A 7 60.17 -10.82 10.84
N ASP A 8 59.71 -10.02 9.86
CA ASP A 8 60.43 -9.49 8.68
C ASP A 8 60.73 -10.38 7.48
N GLN A 9 59.79 -10.42 6.51
CA GLN A 9 60.11 -10.60 5.08
C GLN A 9 59.11 -9.84 4.18
N VAL A 10 59.07 -8.51 4.26
CA VAL A 10 58.63 -7.69 3.11
C VAL A 10 59.63 -6.56 2.92
N SER A 11 60.74 -6.87 2.28
CA SER A 11 61.74 -5.87 1.89
C SER A 11 61.34 -5.23 0.55
N ARG A 12 61.42 -3.91 0.49
CA ARG A 12 61.07 -3.01 -0.64
C ARG A 12 61.90 -3.22 -1.92
N ARG A 13 62.59 -4.36 -2.07
CA ARG A 13 63.50 -4.66 -3.20
C ARG A 13 63.02 -5.77 -4.15
N GLY A 14 61.81 -6.31 -3.95
CA GLY A 14 61.24 -7.32 -4.85
C GLY A 14 60.32 -6.80 -5.97
N PHE A 15 60.19 -5.49 -6.15
CA PHE A 15 59.13 -4.92 -6.99
C PHE A 15 59.52 -4.65 -8.47
N LEU A 16 60.76 -4.86 -8.90
CA LEU A 16 61.16 -4.52 -10.28
C LEU A 16 62.17 -5.51 -10.86
N GLY A 17 61.73 -6.32 -11.83
CA GLY A 17 62.53 -7.26 -12.62
C GLY A 17 61.82 -8.60 -12.66
N VAL A 18 61.12 -9.00 -13.72
CA VAL A 18 61.69 -9.32 -15.03
C VAL A 18 60.75 -8.90 -16.16
N SER A 19 61.37 -8.38 -17.20
CA SER A 19 60.82 -7.80 -18.41
C SER A 19 60.58 -8.82 -19.55
N SER A 20 59.56 -8.52 -20.36
CA SER A 20 59.51 -8.61 -21.84
C SER A 20 59.61 -9.95 -22.58
N ALA A 21 58.47 -10.41 -23.13
CA ALA A 21 58.21 -10.82 -24.53
C ALA A 21 56.79 -11.48 -24.55
N ALA A 22 55.82 -11.21 -25.42
CA ALA A 22 55.82 -10.68 -26.77
C ALA A 22 54.48 -9.97 -27.06
N LEU A 23 54.53 -8.97 -27.93
CA LEU A 23 53.37 -8.29 -28.51
C LEU A 23 52.82 -9.15 -29.66
N VAL A 24 51.60 -9.68 -29.51
CA VAL A 24 50.75 -10.10 -30.64
C VAL A 24 49.42 -9.36 -30.52
N THR A 25 49.25 -8.34 -31.36
CA THR A 25 47.98 -7.68 -31.61
C THR A 25 47.09 -8.60 -32.45
N ALA A 26 46.17 -9.30 -31.79
CA ALA A 26 44.95 -9.80 -32.42
C ALA A 26 43.78 -8.95 -31.91
N VAL A 27 43.21 -8.21 -32.84
CA VAL A 27 42.04 -7.35 -32.70
C VAL A 27 40.85 -8.17 -32.17
N GLY A 28 40.23 -7.68 -31.09
CA GLY A 28 38.81 -7.86 -30.79
C GLY A 28 38.32 -9.26 -30.48
N VAL A 29 38.34 -9.62 -29.18
CA VAL A 29 37.10 -9.97 -28.47
C VAL A 29 37.23 -9.39 -27.06
N LEU A 30 36.95 -8.10 -26.92
CA LEU A 30 36.42 -7.62 -25.66
C LEU A 30 35.10 -8.39 -25.53
N SER A 31 35.06 -9.43 -24.71
CA SER A 31 33.80 -9.98 -24.25
C SER A 31 33.16 -8.93 -23.35
N ALA A 32 32.65 -7.87 -23.99
CA ALA A 32 31.41 -7.25 -23.59
C ALA A 32 30.34 -8.34 -23.76
N ALA A 33 30.38 -9.34 -22.87
CA ALA A 33 29.17 -10.01 -22.46
C ALA A 33 28.30 -8.87 -22.01
N GLY A 34 27.40 -8.44 -22.91
CA GLY A 34 26.55 -7.30 -22.69
C GLY A 34 25.95 -7.50 -21.33
N ALA A 35 26.22 -6.57 -20.42
CA ALA A 35 25.35 -6.39 -19.29
C ALA A 35 24.01 -6.04 -19.91
N ALA A 36 23.23 -7.06 -20.28
CA ALA A 36 21.85 -6.92 -20.65
C ALA A 36 21.27 -6.09 -19.52
N ALA A 37 20.88 -4.86 -19.83
CA ALA A 37 20.31 -3.97 -18.85
C ALA A 37 19.17 -4.76 -18.21
N GLN A 38 19.28 -5.10 -16.92
CA GLN A 38 18.20 -5.78 -16.23
C GLN A 38 16.94 -4.93 -16.43
N ASP A 39 15.86 -5.57 -16.86
CA ASP A 39 14.58 -4.90 -16.98
C ASP A 39 14.12 -4.47 -15.58
N ARG A 40 14.41 -3.21 -15.25
CA ARG A 40 14.05 -2.57 -13.97
C ARG A 40 12.64 -1.98 -14.02
N SER A 41 11.86 -2.23 -15.07
CA SER A 41 10.48 -1.72 -15.18
C SER A 41 9.56 -2.20 -14.05
N LYS A 42 9.92 -3.30 -13.37
CA LYS A 42 9.18 -3.90 -12.25
C LYS A 42 9.73 -3.56 -10.87
N THR A 43 10.70 -2.65 -10.77
CA THR A 43 11.24 -2.22 -9.47
C THR A 43 10.72 -0.84 -9.12
N ASP A 44 10.23 -0.66 -7.90
CA ASP A 44 9.89 0.64 -7.32
C ASP A 44 10.84 0.91 -6.14
N PRO A 45 11.95 1.65 -6.36
CA PRO A 45 12.94 1.94 -5.32
C PRO A 45 12.54 3.12 -4.42
N GLY A 46 11.38 3.74 -4.63
CA GLY A 46 10.91 4.88 -3.85
C GLY A 46 10.45 4.49 -2.43
N PRO A 47 10.17 5.49 -1.56
CA PRO A 47 9.48 5.23 -0.29
C PRO A 47 8.11 4.61 -0.56
N ALA A 48 7.85 3.45 0.03
CA ALA A 48 6.62 2.68 -0.16
C ALA A 48 5.91 2.40 1.16
N ASN A 49 4.68 1.87 1.07
CA ASN A 49 3.92 1.38 2.23
C ASN A 49 3.61 -0.11 2.04
N PRO A 50 4.56 -1.01 2.34
CA PRO A 50 4.43 -2.43 2.02
C PRO A 50 3.15 -3.10 2.57
N PRO A 51 2.68 -2.79 3.80
CA PRO A 51 1.39 -3.31 4.28
C PRO A 51 0.18 -2.86 3.45
N LEU A 52 0.20 -1.66 2.87
CA LEU A 52 -0.88 -1.16 2.01
C LEU A 52 -0.77 -1.76 0.61
N ASP A 53 0.45 -1.86 0.07
CA ASP A 53 0.69 -2.44 -1.25
C ASP A 53 0.28 -3.92 -1.28
N ALA A 54 0.55 -4.65 -0.20
CA ALA A 54 0.12 -6.04 -0.03
C ALA A 54 -1.41 -6.22 -0.01
N GLN A 55 -2.17 -5.19 0.39
CA GLN A 55 -3.64 -5.21 0.33
C GLN A 55 -4.19 -4.81 -1.05
N ASN A 56 -3.34 -4.28 -1.93
CA ASN A 56 -3.72 -3.72 -3.23
C ASN A 56 -2.76 -4.16 -4.35
N PRO A 57 -2.44 -5.47 -4.48
CA PRO A 57 -1.44 -5.92 -5.45
C PRO A 57 -1.83 -5.56 -6.89
N ASP A 58 -3.12 -5.65 -7.24
CA ASP A 58 -3.63 -5.31 -8.58
C ASP A 58 -3.73 -3.81 -8.84
N SER A 59 -3.65 -2.96 -7.80
CA SER A 59 -3.53 -1.51 -7.99
C SER A 59 -2.07 -1.10 -8.18
N ALA A 60 -1.15 -1.75 -7.47
CA ALA A 60 0.29 -1.54 -7.64
C ALA A 60 0.78 -2.07 -9.00
N TRP A 61 0.29 -3.25 -9.39
CA TRP A 61 0.67 -3.95 -10.61
C TRP A 61 -0.58 -4.45 -11.35
N PRO A 62 -1.29 -3.55 -12.08
CA PRO A 62 -2.52 -3.92 -12.75
C PRO A 62 -2.31 -4.95 -13.87
N PRO A 63 -3.32 -5.79 -14.15
CA PRO A 63 -3.30 -6.71 -15.29
C PRO A 63 -3.06 -5.97 -16.61
N ALA A 64 -2.41 -6.64 -17.57
CA ALA A 64 -2.11 -6.05 -18.88
C ALA A 64 -3.36 -5.65 -19.70
N THR A 65 -4.52 -6.22 -19.37
CA THR A 65 -5.81 -5.90 -20.00
C THR A 65 -6.43 -4.59 -19.48
N ASP A 66 -5.86 -3.98 -18.44
CA ASP A 66 -6.47 -2.82 -17.80
C ASP A 66 -6.17 -1.51 -18.56
N SER A 67 -7.20 -0.71 -18.79
CA SER A 67 -7.09 0.53 -19.58
C SER A 67 -6.92 1.73 -18.65
N LYS A 68 -5.66 2.12 -18.42
CA LYS A 68 -5.20 3.08 -17.40
C LYS A 68 -5.87 4.46 -17.36
N SER A 69 -6.66 4.86 -18.37
CA SER A 69 -7.06 6.25 -18.58
C SER A 69 -8.55 6.57 -18.37
N LEU A 70 -9.43 5.59 -18.12
CA LEU A 70 -10.89 5.82 -18.21
C LEU A 70 -11.67 5.64 -16.91
N VAL A 71 -11.07 5.12 -15.85
CA VAL A 71 -11.80 4.72 -14.64
C VAL A 71 -11.45 5.64 -13.47
N GLN A 72 -12.46 6.31 -12.92
CA GLN A 72 -12.34 7.09 -11.68
C GLN A 72 -12.06 6.16 -10.49
N ASN A 73 -11.45 6.66 -9.42
CA ASN A 73 -11.25 5.85 -8.22
C ASN A 73 -12.61 5.37 -7.65
N PHE A 74 -12.75 4.06 -7.49
CA PHE A 74 -13.96 3.40 -6.98
C PHE A 74 -13.72 2.68 -5.65
N LYS A 75 -12.58 2.92 -4.98
CA LYS A 75 -12.25 2.32 -3.69
C LYS A 75 -11.96 3.39 -2.65
N TYR A 76 -12.69 3.32 -1.52
CA TYR A 76 -12.38 4.11 -0.33
C TYR A 76 -12.62 3.28 0.94
N PRO A 77 -11.57 2.93 1.71
CA PRO A 77 -11.72 2.18 2.95
C PRO A 77 -12.33 3.05 4.07
N PHE A 78 -13.35 2.54 4.77
CA PHE A 78 -13.87 3.20 5.98
C PHE A 78 -12.81 3.45 7.06
N SER A 79 -11.67 2.75 7.04
CA SER A 79 -10.54 3.00 7.94
C SER A 79 -9.90 4.38 7.77
N PHE A 80 -10.10 5.02 6.62
CA PHE A 80 -9.61 6.39 6.37
C PHE A 80 -10.66 7.46 6.70
N ALA A 81 -11.93 7.07 6.84
CA ALA A 81 -12.99 7.98 7.22
C ALA A 81 -12.84 8.45 8.68
N ASN A 82 -13.14 9.73 8.92
CA ASN A 82 -13.13 10.30 10.27
C ASN A 82 -14.16 9.56 11.15
N LYS A 83 -13.70 9.08 12.30
CA LYS A 83 -14.55 8.39 13.28
C LYS A 83 -14.96 9.35 14.37
N ARG A 84 -16.26 9.68 14.40
CA ARG A 84 -16.86 10.43 15.50
C ARG A 84 -17.28 9.47 16.60
N THR A 85 -16.78 9.70 17.81
CA THR A 85 -17.07 8.90 19.00
C THR A 85 -18.05 9.62 19.91
N TYR A 86 -18.91 8.84 20.57
CA TYR A 86 -19.93 9.33 21.49
C TYR A 86 -19.99 8.43 22.72
N LYS A 87 -20.62 8.94 23.79
CA LYS A 87 -21.05 8.08 24.89
C LYS A 87 -22.16 7.16 24.37
N GLY A 88 -21.85 5.88 24.19
CA GLY A 88 -22.78 4.88 23.68
C GLY A 88 -22.49 4.36 22.26
N GLY A 89 -21.42 4.82 21.61
CA GLY A 89 -21.11 4.35 20.26
C GLY A 89 -20.13 5.19 19.46
N TRP A 90 -20.06 4.92 18.17
CA TRP A 90 -19.33 5.73 17.19
C TRP A 90 -19.97 5.61 15.80
N SER A 91 -19.70 6.59 14.95
CA SER A 91 -20.04 6.54 13.53
C SER A 91 -18.89 7.08 12.67
N ARG A 92 -18.83 6.65 11.43
CA ARG A 92 -17.96 7.19 10.37
C ARG A 92 -18.67 7.04 9.04
N GLU A 93 -18.43 7.96 8.13
CA GLU A 93 -19.14 8.04 6.86
C GLU A 93 -18.18 8.10 5.67
N VAL A 94 -18.63 7.56 4.54
CA VAL A 94 -18.00 7.72 3.23
C VAL A 94 -19.09 8.28 2.33
N THR A 95 -18.86 9.50 1.87
CA THR A 95 -19.80 10.28 1.07
C THR A 95 -19.16 10.62 -0.28
N VAL A 96 -19.86 11.39 -1.12
CA VAL A 96 -19.30 11.94 -2.37
C VAL A 96 -18.01 12.75 -2.14
N ARG A 97 -17.77 13.27 -0.93
CA ARG A 97 -16.53 13.99 -0.58
C ARG A 97 -15.31 13.07 -0.55
N GLU A 98 -15.50 11.83 -0.11
CA GLU A 98 -14.45 10.81 -0.01
C GLU A 98 -14.37 9.94 -1.27
N LEU A 99 -15.53 9.63 -1.89
CA LEU A 99 -15.65 8.78 -3.07
C LEU A 99 -16.52 9.46 -4.15
N PRO A 100 -15.95 10.39 -4.95
CA PRO A 100 -16.72 11.24 -5.88
C PRO A 100 -17.45 10.50 -7.01
N VAL A 101 -17.05 9.25 -7.31
CA VAL A 101 -17.75 8.42 -8.29
C VAL A 101 -19.13 7.97 -7.77
N SER A 102 -19.33 7.92 -6.44
CA SER A 102 -20.60 7.57 -5.80
C SER A 102 -21.45 8.82 -5.55
N LYS A 103 -22.23 9.22 -6.56
CA LYS A 103 -23.02 10.46 -6.50
C LYS A 103 -24.38 10.29 -5.81
N ASP A 104 -24.99 9.12 -5.96
CA ASP A 104 -26.37 8.87 -5.55
C ASP A 104 -26.47 8.09 -4.23
N MET A 105 -25.32 7.64 -3.69
CA MET A 105 -25.27 6.86 -2.46
C MET A 105 -24.12 7.31 -1.55
N ALA A 106 -24.39 7.28 -0.25
CA ALA A 106 -23.41 7.45 0.81
C ALA A 106 -23.55 6.30 1.83
N GLY A 107 -22.46 5.96 2.51
CA GLY A 107 -22.43 4.88 3.49
C GLY A 107 -22.04 5.39 4.87
N VAL A 108 -22.78 4.95 5.90
CA VAL A 108 -22.41 5.15 7.30
C VAL A 108 -22.11 3.81 7.94
N ASN A 109 -20.95 3.69 8.57
CA ASN A 109 -20.62 2.59 9.47
C ASN A 109 -20.79 3.07 10.91
N MET A 110 -21.74 2.47 11.62
CA MET A 110 -22.12 2.87 12.97
C MET A 110 -22.02 1.67 13.93
N ARG A 111 -21.67 1.97 15.17
CA ARG A 111 -21.75 1.06 16.30
C ARG A 111 -22.47 1.72 17.46
N LEU A 112 -23.41 0.98 18.06
CA LEU A 112 -23.97 1.27 19.37
C LEU A 112 -23.48 0.23 20.39
N THR A 113 -23.22 0.66 21.62
CA THR A 113 -23.03 -0.26 22.75
C THR A 113 -24.37 -0.82 23.21
N ALA A 114 -24.37 -1.85 24.06
CA ALA A 114 -25.60 -2.32 24.68
C ALA A 114 -26.32 -1.16 25.41
N GLY A 115 -27.61 -0.97 25.11
CA GLY A 115 -28.41 0.15 25.61
C GLY A 115 -28.09 1.52 25.00
N GLY A 116 -27.11 1.61 24.08
CA GLY A 116 -26.83 2.82 23.32
C GLY A 116 -27.99 3.12 22.36
N VAL A 117 -28.34 4.40 22.23
CA VAL A 117 -29.45 4.86 21.39
C VAL A 117 -28.92 5.80 20.33
N ARG A 118 -29.31 5.56 19.07
CA ARG A 118 -29.24 6.58 18.04
C ARG A 118 -30.46 7.49 18.24
N GLU A 119 -30.19 8.77 18.52
CA GLU A 119 -31.23 9.78 18.77
C GLU A 119 -32.35 9.72 17.73
N LEU A 120 -33.60 9.93 18.15
CA LEU A 120 -34.74 10.00 17.26
C LEU A 120 -34.51 11.11 16.23
N HIS A 121 -34.53 10.75 14.95
CA HIS A 121 -34.26 11.70 13.86
C HIS A 121 -34.98 11.27 12.59
N TRP A 122 -35.01 12.19 11.61
CA TRP A 122 -35.34 11.92 10.22
C TRP A 122 -34.31 12.60 9.32
N HIS A 123 -34.32 12.25 8.05
CA HIS A 123 -33.58 12.96 7.01
C HIS A 123 -34.33 12.88 5.68
N THR A 124 -33.88 13.63 4.68
CA THR A 124 -34.50 13.70 3.35
C THR A 124 -34.15 12.50 2.46
N ALA A 125 -32.99 11.88 2.66
CA ALA A 125 -32.59 10.68 1.94
C ALA A 125 -33.40 9.47 2.42
N ASP A 126 -33.50 8.43 1.60
CA ASP A 126 -33.98 7.12 2.09
C ASP A 126 -32.84 6.40 2.83
N GLU A 127 -33.16 5.64 3.88
CA GLU A 127 -32.19 4.85 4.64
C GLU A 127 -32.38 3.36 4.37
N TRP A 128 -31.27 2.68 4.04
CA TRP A 128 -31.19 1.22 4.01
C TRP A 128 -30.07 0.76 4.93
N ALA A 129 -30.33 -0.29 5.73
CA ALA A 129 -29.40 -0.76 6.74
C ALA A 129 -29.23 -2.29 6.74
N ILE A 130 -28.02 -2.73 7.07
CA ILE A 130 -27.66 -4.13 7.33
C ILE A 130 -26.99 -4.26 8.70
N VAL A 131 -27.46 -5.22 9.51
CA VAL A 131 -26.88 -5.50 10.83
C VAL A 131 -25.71 -6.47 10.68
N LEU A 132 -24.48 -5.95 10.83
CA LEU A 132 -23.25 -6.75 10.70
C LEU A 132 -22.89 -7.52 11.98
N TYR A 133 -23.32 -7.06 13.15
CA TYR A 133 -23.01 -7.66 14.45
C TYR A 133 -24.03 -7.25 15.51
N GLY A 134 -24.48 -8.23 16.31
CA GLY A 134 -25.42 -8.00 17.42
C GLY A 134 -26.86 -7.87 16.96
N SER A 135 -27.65 -7.10 17.71
CA SER A 135 -29.05 -6.81 17.41
C SER A 135 -29.41 -5.39 17.86
N ALA A 136 -30.45 -4.82 17.27
CA ALA A 136 -30.98 -3.51 17.60
C ALA A 136 -32.51 -3.51 17.51
N ARG A 137 -33.15 -2.58 18.20
CA ARG A 137 -34.57 -2.26 18.02
C ARG A 137 -34.67 -1.00 17.17
N ILE A 138 -35.45 -1.07 16.10
CA ILE A 138 -35.75 0.06 15.23
C ILE A 138 -37.20 0.47 15.47
N THR A 139 -37.44 1.78 15.52
CA THR A 139 -38.78 2.37 15.63
C THR A 139 -38.94 3.41 14.53
N ALA A 140 -40.06 3.39 13.83
CA ALA A 140 -40.40 4.37 12.81
C ALA A 140 -41.89 4.70 12.93
N ILE A 141 -42.31 5.87 12.46
CA ILE A 141 -43.71 6.26 12.36
C ILE A 141 -43.96 6.75 10.94
N ASP A 142 -44.99 6.22 10.28
CA ASP A 142 -45.38 6.64 8.94
C ASP A 142 -46.22 7.94 8.95
N ARG A 143 -46.60 8.42 7.76
CA ARG A 143 -47.38 9.66 7.61
C ARG A 143 -48.80 9.57 8.17
N ASP A 144 -49.32 8.38 8.38
CA ASP A 144 -50.63 8.13 8.98
C ASP A 144 -50.55 7.92 10.50
N GLY A 145 -49.35 7.99 11.09
CA GLY A 145 -49.13 7.79 12.52
C GLY A 145 -48.99 6.32 12.94
N LYS A 146 -48.75 5.39 12.02
CA LYS A 146 -48.57 3.96 12.30
C LYS A 146 -47.09 3.63 12.56
N SER A 147 -46.83 2.68 13.46
CA SER A 147 -45.49 2.19 13.83
C SER A 147 -45.26 0.74 13.47
#